data_AF-A0A7K9I7A6-F1
#
_entry.id   AF-A0A7K9I7A6-F1
#
_cell.length_a   1.000
_cell.length_b   1.000
_cell.length_c   1.000
_cell.angle_alpha   90.00
_cell.angle_beta   90.00
_cell.angle_gamma   90.00
#
_symmetry.space_group_name_H-M   'P 1'
#
loop_
_entity.id
_entity.type
_entity.pdbx_description
1 polymer ?
#
loop_
_entity_poly.entity_id
_entity_poly.type
_entity_poly.pdbx_seq_one_letter_code
_entity_poly.pdbx_strand_id
1 'polypeptide(L)'
;QVVWTLLVSLLGCGSSLPLGEDAVCRAEELAKYSIIFTGKWSQTAFPKQYPLYRPPAQWSSLLGVTHSSDYSMWKKNEYASNGVRDFAEKGEAWVLMKEIEEAGEKIQSVHGIFSAPAIASGTGQTFTELEVHPRHPLVSFVVRIIPSPDWFVGVDSLNLCEGDHWMEEASVDLFPYDAGTDSGFTFSSPNFATIPQDTVTEITCSSPSHPANSFYYPKLKNLPPIAQVTMVKLKKNQLGYPIPSLDVPPKSNEIIDSVS
;
A
#
# COMPACT_ATOMS: atom_id res chain seq x y z
N GLN A 1 38.20 46.86 52.27
CA GLN A 1 37.03 45.98 52.06
C GLN A 1 36.42 46.42 50.73
N VAL A 2 36.85 45.88 49.58
CA VAL A 2 36.42 44.62 48.91
C VAL A 2 34.90 44.48 49.03
N VAL A 3 34.12 44.56 47.94
CA VAL A 3 33.88 43.45 46.99
C VAL A 3 33.60 43.97 45.58
N TRP A 4 34.26 43.36 44.58
CA TRP A 4 33.95 43.47 43.15
C TRP A 4 33.15 42.24 42.76
N THR A 5 31.91 42.41 42.30
CA THR A 5 31.07 41.30 41.82
C THR A 5 31.38 40.99 40.35
N LEU A 6 32.00 39.84 40.11
CA LEU A 6 32.18 39.24 38.79
C LEU A 6 30.87 38.57 38.36
N LEU A 7 30.35 38.97 37.19
CA LEU A 7 29.25 38.32 36.50
C LEU A 7 29.84 37.24 35.58
N VAL A 8 29.56 35.97 35.89
CA VAL A 8 29.94 34.83 35.05
C VAL A 8 28.76 34.48 34.15
N SER A 9 28.91 34.69 32.85
CA SER A 9 27.98 34.22 31.82
C SER A 9 28.25 32.75 31.51
N LEU A 10 27.38 31.87 31.99
CA LEU A 10 27.35 30.45 31.59
C LEU A 10 26.75 30.35 30.18
N LEU A 11 27.58 30.08 29.18
CA LEU A 11 27.14 29.55 27.89
C LEU A 11 26.70 28.10 28.09
N GLY A 12 25.39 27.89 28.15
CA GLY A 12 24.81 26.56 28.00
C GLY A 12 24.85 26.14 26.53
N CYS A 13 25.72 25.20 26.18
CA CYS A 13 25.55 24.39 24.98
C CYS A 13 24.29 23.54 25.16
N GLY A 14 23.15 24.05 24.71
CA GLY A 14 21.98 23.22 24.45
C GLY A 14 22.28 22.36 23.24
N SER A 15 22.54 21.08 23.46
CA SER A 15 22.51 20.09 22.39
C SER A 15 21.09 20.07 21.82
N SER A 16 20.87 20.77 20.71
CA SER A 16 19.69 20.56 19.90
C SER A 16 19.77 19.14 19.37
N LEU A 17 19.05 18.22 20.01
CA LEU A 17 18.64 16.98 19.36
C LEU A 17 17.92 17.40 18.07
N PRO A 18 18.33 16.90 16.89
CA PRO A 18 17.55 17.15 15.70
C PRO A 18 16.17 16.54 15.94
N LEU A 19 15.15 17.39 15.96
CA LEU A 19 13.78 17.00 15.64
C LEU A 19 13.89 16.17 14.37
N GLY A 20 13.39 14.93 14.40
CA GLY A 20 13.51 13.99 13.30
C GLY A 20 13.06 14.65 12.00
N GLU A 21 14.04 15.08 11.19
CA GLU A 21 13.85 15.26 9.76
C GLU A 21 13.33 13.93 9.25
N ASP A 22 12.29 13.96 8.42
CA ASP A 22 11.86 12.82 7.62
C ASP A 22 13.11 12.15 7.08
N ALA A 23 13.42 10.96 7.59
CA ALA A 23 14.73 10.35 7.36
C ALA A 23 14.88 10.11 5.86
N VAL A 24 15.63 10.99 5.20
CA VAL A 24 15.84 10.94 3.75
C VAL A 24 16.44 9.59 3.42
N CYS A 25 15.81 8.87 2.50
CA CYS A 25 16.32 7.58 2.05
C CYS A 25 17.65 7.78 1.30
N ARG A 26 18.69 7.08 1.77
CA ARG A 26 20.08 7.11 1.25
C ARG A 26 20.48 5.80 0.60
N ALA A 27 19.53 4.90 0.32
CA ALA A 27 19.81 3.69 -0.43
C ALA A 27 20.36 4.05 -1.81
N GLU A 28 21.39 3.35 -2.26
CA GLU A 28 22.08 3.68 -3.53
C GLU A 28 21.41 3.05 -4.76
N GLU A 29 20.74 1.91 -4.58
CA GLU A 29 20.15 1.12 -5.66
C GLU A 29 18.63 1.01 -5.51
N LEU A 30 17.93 0.74 -6.62
CA LEU A 30 16.53 0.34 -6.58
C LEU A 30 16.38 -1.05 -5.95
N ALA A 31 15.24 -1.29 -5.31
CA ALA A 31 14.87 -2.60 -4.78
C ALA A 31 13.54 -3.08 -5.36
N LYS A 32 13.44 -4.38 -5.61
CA LYS A 32 12.20 -5.05 -6.00
C LYS A 32 11.63 -5.79 -4.81
N TYR A 33 10.31 -5.76 -4.66
CA TYR A 33 9.57 -6.46 -3.61
C TYR A 33 8.46 -7.30 -4.22
N SER A 34 8.20 -8.46 -3.63
CA SER A 34 6.92 -9.15 -3.79
C SER A 34 5.98 -8.67 -2.69
N ILE A 35 4.85 -8.09 -3.09
CA ILE A 35 3.76 -7.72 -2.17
C ILE A 35 2.71 -8.83 -2.20
N ILE A 36 2.39 -9.37 -1.04
CA ILE A 36 1.46 -10.47 -0.84
C ILE A 36 0.31 -9.97 0.03
N PHE A 37 -0.87 -9.83 -0.55
CA PHE A 37 -2.09 -9.51 0.18
C PHE A 37 -2.80 -10.80 0.57
N THR A 38 -3.12 -10.94 1.87
CA THR A 38 -3.83 -12.07 2.44
C THR A 38 -5.16 -11.62 3.02
N GLY A 39 -6.25 -11.98 2.37
CA GLY A 39 -7.60 -11.81 2.91
C GLY A 39 -7.82 -12.73 4.11
N LYS A 40 -8.24 -12.16 5.24
CA LYS A 40 -8.57 -12.88 6.49
C LYS A 40 -10.06 -12.71 6.87
N TRP A 41 -10.88 -12.22 5.95
CA TRP A 41 -12.31 -12.02 6.16
C TRP A 41 -13.03 -13.36 6.07
N SER A 42 -13.20 -14.01 7.23
CA SER A 42 -13.91 -15.29 7.34
C SER A 42 -15.17 -15.15 8.18
N GLN A 43 -16.15 -16.04 7.97
CA GLN A 43 -17.36 -16.09 8.78
C GLN A 43 -17.05 -16.40 10.26
N THR A 44 -15.95 -17.08 10.57
CA THR A 44 -15.54 -17.36 11.95
C THR A 44 -15.05 -16.10 12.66
N ALA A 45 -14.20 -15.30 11.99
CA ALA A 45 -13.65 -14.07 12.57
C ALA A 45 -14.66 -12.92 12.56
N PHE A 46 -15.48 -12.83 11.51
CA PHE A 46 -16.48 -11.79 11.30
C PHE A 46 -17.86 -12.41 11.02
N PRO A 47 -18.54 -13.00 12.02
CA PRO A 47 -19.78 -13.73 11.82
C PRO A 47 -20.99 -12.85 11.52
N LYS A 48 -20.95 -11.57 11.92
CA LYS A 48 -22.09 -10.66 11.78
C LYS A 48 -22.28 -10.32 10.31
N GLN A 49 -23.46 -10.69 9.78
CA GLN A 49 -23.88 -10.36 8.40
C GLN A 49 -22.87 -10.77 7.32
N TYR A 50 -22.06 -11.81 7.57
CA TYR A 50 -21.07 -12.27 6.59
C TYR A 50 -21.73 -12.58 5.22
N PRO A 51 -21.36 -11.88 4.14
CA PRO A 51 -22.02 -12.05 2.84
C PRO A 51 -21.76 -13.43 2.22
N LEU A 52 -22.81 -14.24 2.08
CA LEU A 52 -22.70 -15.59 1.49
C LEU A 52 -23.09 -15.64 0.01
N TYR A 53 -23.95 -14.73 -0.46
CA TYR A 53 -24.53 -14.79 -1.80
C TYR A 53 -24.83 -13.39 -2.35
N ARG A 54 -24.69 -13.23 -3.67
CA ARG A 54 -25.10 -12.06 -4.47
C ARG A 54 -24.63 -10.69 -3.94
N PRO A 55 -23.31 -10.40 -3.98
CA PRO A 55 -22.19 -11.32 -4.17
C PRO A 55 -21.72 -11.94 -2.84
N PRO A 56 -20.97 -13.06 -2.86
CA PRO A 56 -20.28 -13.54 -1.67
C PRO A 56 -19.18 -12.56 -1.23
N ALA A 57 -18.77 -12.66 0.04
CA ALA A 57 -17.64 -11.93 0.60
C ALA A 57 -16.37 -12.18 -0.22
N GLN A 58 -15.76 -11.12 -0.73
CA GLN A 58 -14.61 -11.15 -1.63
C GLN A 58 -13.86 -9.81 -1.61
N TRP A 59 -12.78 -9.70 -2.38
CA TRP A 59 -11.93 -8.52 -2.46
C TRP A 59 -11.81 -8.03 -3.90
N SER A 60 -11.75 -6.72 -4.12
CA SER A 60 -11.40 -6.18 -5.43
C SER A 60 -9.97 -6.55 -5.82
N SER A 61 -9.57 -6.20 -7.05
CA SER A 61 -8.15 -6.11 -7.39
C SER A 61 -7.45 -5.16 -6.42
N LEU A 62 -6.18 -5.40 -6.14
CA LEU A 62 -5.34 -4.45 -5.42
C LEU A 62 -4.79 -3.44 -6.43
N LEU A 63 -4.89 -2.16 -6.11
CA LEU A 63 -4.21 -1.09 -6.85
C LEU A 63 -3.27 -0.35 -5.89
N GLY A 64 -2.01 -0.21 -6.29
CA GLY A 64 -1.00 0.44 -5.48
C GLY A 64 0.00 1.24 -6.30
N VAL A 65 0.78 2.03 -5.59
CA VAL A 65 1.74 2.97 -6.15
C VAL A 65 2.98 3.06 -5.26
N THR A 66 4.13 3.24 -5.89
CA THR A 66 5.39 3.60 -5.25
C THR A 66 5.65 5.08 -5.50
N HIS A 67 5.86 5.85 -4.44
CA HIS A 67 5.79 7.31 -4.50
C HIS A 67 6.66 8.03 -3.47
N SER A 68 6.81 9.35 -3.63
CA SER A 68 7.40 10.26 -2.65
C SER A 68 6.34 10.80 -1.69
N SER A 69 6.77 11.53 -0.67
CA SER A 69 5.87 12.22 0.28
C SER A 69 5.00 13.31 -0.35
N ASP A 70 5.30 13.72 -1.58
CA ASP A 70 4.55 14.76 -2.31
C ASP A 70 3.23 14.24 -2.89
N TYR A 71 3.04 12.92 -2.89
CA TYR A 71 1.81 12.26 -3.32
C TYR A 71 1.17 11.50 -2.16
N SER A 72 -0.16 11.58 -2.08
CA SER A 72 -0.99 10.79 -1.16
C SER A 72 -2.08 10.11 -1.97
N MET A 73 -2.16 8.78 -1.89
CA MET A 73 -3.25 8.03 -2.53
C MET A 73 -4.55 8.22 -1.75
N TRP A 74 -4.49 8.04 -0.44
CA TRP A 74 -5.58 8.22 0.51
C TRP A 74 -4.95 8.36 1.90
N LYS A 75 -5.64 9.02 2.83
CA LYS A 75 -5.12 9.22 4.19
C LYS A 75 -6.25 9.35 5.20
N LYS A 76 -6.03 8.78 6.39
CA LYS A 76 -6.98 8.87 7.51
C LYS A 76 -7.24 10.34 7.88
N ASN A 77 -8.51 10.69 8.05
CA ASN A 77 -9.01 12.05 8.31
C ASN A 77 -8.79 13.05 7.17
N GLU A 78 -8.52 12.58 5.94
CA GLU A 78 -8.54 13.40 4.73
C GLU A 78 -9.66 12.93 3.78
N TYR A 79 -10.09 13.79 2.86
CA TYR A 79 -11.14 13.44 1.91
C TYR A 79 -10.63 12.47 0.84
N ALA A 80 -11.42 11.45 0.52
CA ALA A 80 -11.16 10.59 -0.64
C ALA A 80 -11.24 11.41 -1.95
N SER A 81 -10.28 11.18 -2.87
CA SER A 81 -10.35 11.72 -4.23
C SER A 81 -11.54 11.12 -5.00
N ASN A 82 -11.85 11.66 -6.19
CA ASN A 82 -12.88 11.05 -7.04
C ASN A 82 -12.47 9.63 -7.47
N GLY A 83 -11.19 9.41 -7.76
CA GLY A 83 -10.64 8.08 -8.06
C GLY A 83 -10.78 7.11 -6.90
N VAL A 84 -10.43 7.53 -5.67
CA VAL A 84 -10.59 6.69 -4.47
C VAL A 84 -12.06 6.40 -4.22
N ARG A 85 -12.97 7.37 -4.37
CA ARG A 85 -14.42 7.15 -4.26
C ARG A 85 -14.90 6.07 -5.23
N ASP A 86 -14.63 6.22 -6.52
CA ASP A 86 -15.11 5.25 -7.53
C ASP A 86 -14.51 3.85 -7.33
N PHE A 87 -13.25 3.78 -6.90
CA PHE A 87 -12.64 2.51 -6.54
C PHE A 87 -13.26 1.91 -5.27
N ALA A 88 -13.44 2.71 -4.22
CA ALA A 88 -13.96 2.28 -2.93
C ALA A 88 -15.44 1.88 -3.00
N GLU A 89 -16.26 2.47 -3.87
CA GLU A 89 -17.69 2.16 -4.04
C GLU A 89 -17.98 1.09 -5.10
N LYS A 90 -17.21 1.04 -6.19
CA LYS A 90 -17.54 0.23 -7.38
C LYS A 90 -16.42 -0.70 -7.81
N GLY A 91 -15.20 -0.51 -7.30
CA GLY A 91 -14.01 -1.19 -7.80
C GLY A 91 -13.53 -0.65 -9.15
N GLU A 92 -13.98 0.54 -9.56
CA GLU A 92 -13.57 1.18 -10.80
C GLU A 92 -12.23 1.90 -10.63
N ALA A 93 -11.16 1.32 -11.17
CA ALA A 93 -9.79 1.81 -11.00
C ALA A 93 -9.37 2.94 -11.97
N TRP A 94 -10.12 3.15 -13.06
CA TRP A 94 -9.67 3.99 -14.17
C TRP A 94 -9.38 5.44 -13.78
N VAL A 95 -10.27 6.06 -13.00
CA VAL A 95 -10.11 7.45 -12.55
C VAL A 95 -8.90 7.57 -11.60
N LEU A 96 -8.76 6.63 -10.67
CA LEU A 96 -7.63 6.60 -9.74
C LEU A 96 -6.28 6.39 -10.46
N MET A 97 -6.23 5.50 -11.45
CA MET A 97 -5.03 5.31 -12.28
C MET A 97 -4.62 6.60 -12.99
N LYS A 98 -5.59 7.34 -13.55
CA LYS A 98 -5.31 8.65 -14.17
C LYS A 98 -4.80 9.68 -13.16
N GLU A 99 -5.37 9.75 -11.97
CA GLU A 99 -4.90 10.64 -10.91
C GLU A 99 -3.43 10.33 -10.53
N ILE A 100 -3.07 9.04 -10.47
CA ILE A 100 -1.70 8.59 -10.20
C ILE A 100 -0.75 8.95 -11.35
N GLU A 101 -1.15 8.68 -12.60
CA GLU A 101 -0.36 9.03 -13.80
C GLU A 101 -0.11 10.54 -13.89
N GLU A 102 -1.13 11.36 -13.65
CA GLU A 102 -0.99 12.82 -13.63
C GLU A 102 -0.04 13.31 -12.54
N ALA A 103 -0.04 12.69 -11.36
CA ALA A 103 0.92 13.01 -10.30
C ALA A 103 2.36 12.66 -10.72
N GLY A 104 2.57 11.51 -11.37
CA GLY A 104 3.86 11.12 -11.94
C GLY A 104 4.37 12.10 -12.99
N GLU A 105 3.50 12.56 -13.91
CA GLU A 105 3.88 13.47 -14.99
C GLU A 105 4.12 14.91 -14.51
N LYS A 106 3.26 15.43 -13.63
CA LYS A 106 3.24 16.87 -13.28
C LYS A 106 4.21 17.21 -12.14
N ILE A 107 4.30 16.35 -11.13
CA ILE A 107 5.06 16.64 -9.90
C ILE A 107 6.17 15.61 -9.64
N GLN A 108 6.35 14.62 -10.53
CA GLN A 108 7.42 13.61 -10.44
C GLN A 108 7.42 12.83 -9.11
N SER A 109 6.26 12.70 -8.48
CA SER A 109 6.10 12.11 -7.15
C SER A 109 5.78 10.61 -7.19
N VAL A 110 5.63 10.01 -8.37
CA VAL A 110 5.31 8.59 -8.54
C VAL A 110 6.41 7.90 -9.35
N HIS A 111 6.89 6.76 -8.86
CA HIS A 111 7.87 5.91 -9.55
C HIS A 111 7.18 4.82 -10.40
N GLY A 112 6.17 4.15 -9.84
CA GLY A 112 5.49 3.08 -10.55
C GLY A 112 4.16 2.68 -9.93
N ILE A 113 3.25 2.24 -10.80
CA ILE A 113 1.94 1.67 -10.45
C ILE A 113 2.06 0.15 -10.47
N PHE A 114 1.45 -0.51 -9.49
CA PHE A 114 1.36 -1.97 -9.45
C PHE A 114 -0.07 -2.40 -9.12
N SER A 115 -0.44 -3.59 -9.59
CA SER A 115 -1.74 -4.18 -9.26
C SER A 115 -1.63 -5.69 -9.07
N ALA A 116 -2.52 -6.24 -8.26
CA ALA A 116 -2.66 -7.67 -8.08
C ALA A 116 -4.11 -8.11 -8.38
N PRO A 117 -4.33 -9.32 -8.91
CA PRO A 117 -5.68 -9.82 -9.21
C PRO A 117 -6.62 -9.83 -8.01
N ALA A 118 -7.91 -9.65 -8.26
CA ALA A 118 -8.97 -9.77 -7.26
C ALA A 118 -9.03 -11.17 -6.62
N ILE A 119 -9.53 -11.26 -5.39
CA ILE A 119 -9.74 -12.52 -4.68
C ILE A 119 -11.24 -12.78 -4.60
N ALA A 120 -11.73 -13.86 -5.20
CA ALA A 120 -13.15 -14.21 -5.28
C ALA A 120 -13.78 -14.77 -3.98
N SER A 121 -13.06 -14.67 -2.85
CA SER A 121 -13.48 -15.15 -1.53
C SER A 121 -12.90 -14.27 -0.41
N GLY A 122 -13.60 -14.20 0.72
CA GLY A 122 -13.17 -13.38 1.87
C GLY A 122 -11.83 -13.80 2.46
N THR A 123 -11.47 -15.08 2.33
CA THR A 123 -10.12 -15.60 2.61
C THR A 123 -9.42 -16.02 1.33
N GLY A 124 -8.14 -15.67 1.19
CA GLY A 124 -7.33 -16.02 0.02
C GLY A 124 -6.09 -15.16 -0.05
N GLN A 125 -5.27 -15.37 -1.08
CA GLN A 125 -4.06 -14.59 -1.30
C GLN A 125 -3.98 -14.13 -2.76
N THR A 126 -3.40 -12.95 -2.95
CA THR A 126 -2.99 -12.41 -4.24
C THR A 126 -1.64 -11.75 -4.06
N PHE A 127 -0.84 -11.69 -5.12
CA PHE A 127 0.48 -11.08 -5.06
C PHE A 127 0.85 -10.42 -6.38
N THR A 128 1.79 -9.48 -6.29
CA THR A 128 2.42 -8.86 -7.45
C THR A 128 3.83 -8.41 -7.06
N GLU A 129 4.56 -7.84 -8.01
CA GLU A 129 5.87 -7.24 -7.77
C GLU A 129 5.77 -5.72 -7.87
N LEU A 130 6.57 -5.04 -7.07
CA LEU A 130 6.76 -3.59 -7.13
C LEU A 130 8.26 -3.27 -7.08
N GLU A 131 8.63 -2.10 -7.60
CA GLU A 131 9.99 -1.58 -7.51
C GLU A 131 9.95 -0.25 -6.78
N VAL A 132 10.85 -0.07 -5.82
CA VAL A 132 11.02 1.19 -5.08
C VAL A 132 12.35 1.84 -5.44
N HIS A 133 12.32 3.16 -5.49
CA HIS A 133 13.45 4.01 -5.81
C HIS A 133 13.77 4.90 -4.59
N PRO A 134 15.04 5.28 -4.32
CA PRO A 134 15.39 6.09 -3.14
C PRO A 134 14.62 7.42 -3.03
N ARG A 135 14.26 8.04 -4.16
CA ARG A 135 13.40 9.24 -4.23
C ARG A 135 11.90 8.96 -4.03
N HIS A 136 11.48 7.70 -4.11
CA HIS A 136 10.09 7.25 -4.03
C HIS A 136 10.01 6.00 -3.13
N PRO A 137 10.42 6.09 -1.85
CA PRO A 137 10.54 4.92 -0.98
C PRO A 137 9.21 4.50 -0.34
N LEU A 138 8.14 5.25 -0.56
CA LEU A 138 6.83 5.03 0.05
C LEU A 138 5.97 4.13 -0.83
N VAL A 139 5.20 3.26 -0.19
CA VAL A 139 4.22 2.39 -0.83
C VAL A 139 2.84 2.69 -0.27
N SER A 140 1.89 2.97 -1.16
CA SER A 140 0.47 3.05 -0.83
C SER A 140 -0.33 2.11 -1.71
N PHE A 141 -1.40 1.53 -1.17
CA PHE A 141 -2.35 0.75 -1.95
C PHE A 141 -3.74 0.74 -1.31
N VAL A 142 -4.72 0.34 -2.11
CA VAL A 142 -6.12 0.19 -1.72
C VAL A 142 -6.71 -1.11 -2.27
N VAL A 143 -7.59 -1.75 -1.49
CA VAL A 143 -8.39 -2.93 -1.85
C VAL A 143 -9.80 -2.74 -1.30
N ARG A 144 -10.81 -2.71 -2.17
CA ARG A 144 -12.23 -2.60 -1.77
C ARG A 144 -12.71 -3.91 -1.14
N ILE A 145 -13.48 -3.79 -0.07
CA ILE A 145 -14.24 -4.89 0.56
C ILE A 145 -15.51 -5.10 -0.28
N ILE A 146 -15.78 -6.31 -0.75
CA ILE A 146 -16.93 -6.59 -1.61
C ILE A 146 -17.85 -7.65 -0.97
N PRO A 147 -19.16 -7.39 -0.85
CA PRO A 147 -19.83 -6.11 -1.07
C PRO A 147 -19.61 -5.16 0.12
N SER A 148 -19.62 -3.85 -0.15
CA SER A 148 -19.68 -2.80 0.87
C SER A 148 -20.22 -1.50 0.26
N PRO A 149 -20.66 -0.52 1.08
CA PRO A 149 -20.98 0.82 0.63
C PRO A 149 -19.76 1.46 -0.05
N ASP A 150 -18.75 1.81 0.75
CA ASP A 150 -17.53 2.49 0.32
C ASP A 150 -16.30 2.01 1.14
N TRP A 151 -16.34 0.77 1.64
CA TRP A 151 -15.34 0.26 2.57
C TRP A 151 -14.15 -0.38 1.86
N PHE A 152 -12.96 -0.12 2.38
CA PHE A 152 -11.70 -0.64 1.84
C PHE A 152 -10.71 -1.00 2.93
N VAL A 153 -9.62 -1.65 2.55
CA VAL A 153 -8.39 -1.78 3.33
C VAL A 153 -7.23 -1.28 2.50
N GLY A 154 -6.14 -0.90 3.14
CA GLY A 154 -4.98 -0.41 2.41
C GLY A 154 -3.83 -0.06 3.33
N VAL A 155 -2.76 0.42 2.71
CA VAL A 155 -1.64 1.08 3.39
C VAL A 155 -1.50 2.48 2.80
N ASP A 156 -1.29 3.47 3.66
CA ASP A 156 -0.92 4.84 3.33
C ASP A 156 0.56 5.04 3.69
N SER A 157 1.37 5.33 2.68
CA SER A 157 2.73 5.86 2.80
C SER A 157 3.70 5.03 3.65
N LEU A 158 3.68 3.69 3.51
CA LEU A 158 4.66 2.83 4.19
C LEU A 158 6.04 3.02 3.57
N ASN A 159 6.99 3.52 4.36
CA ASN A 159 8.38 3.68 3.95
C ASN A 159 9.11 2.33 4.03
N LEU A 160 9.62 1.83 2.90
CA LEU A 160 10.43 0.60 2.84
C LEU A 160 11.94 0.85 2.99
N CYS A 161 12.35 2.10 3.11
CA CYS A 161 13.75 2.50 3.29
C CYS A 161 14.05 2.84 4.75
N GLU A 162 15.06 2.18 5.31
CA GLU A 162 15.59 2.44 6.65
C GLU A 162 16.97 3.09 6.52
N GLY A 163 17.00 4.43 6.49
CA GLY A 163 18.24 5.18 6.41
C GLY A 163 18.96 4.95 5.08
N ASP A 164 19.92 4.03 5.03
CA ASP A 164 20.76 3.72 3.86
C ASP A 164 20.47 2.35 3.21
N HIS A 165 19.50 1.60 3.72
CA HIS A 165 19.16 0.28 3.19
C HIS A 165 17.66 0.04 3.09
N TRP A 166 17.31 -0.95 2.27
CA TRP A 166 15.94 -1.39 2.04
C TRP A 166 15.58 -2.51 3.03
N MET A 167 14.42 -2.40 3.69
CA MET A 167 13.89 -3.42 4.60
C MET A 167 13.83 -4.79 3.90
N GLU A 168 14.26 -5.87 4.56
CA GLU A 168 14.17 -7.20 3.95
C GLU A 168 12.72 -7.73 3.90
N GLU A 169 11.93 -7.40 4.92
CA GLU A 169 10.51 -7.75 5.01
C GLU A 169 9.75 -6.67 5.80
N ALA A 170 8.54 -6.36 5.36
CA ALA A 170 7.57 -5.57 6.11
C ALA A 170 6.22 -6.31 6.15
N SER A 171 5.59 -6.41 7.32
CA SER A 171 4.27 -7.02 7.47
C SER A 171 3.34 -6.10 8.24
N VAL A 172 2.13 -5.89 7.71
CA VAL A 172 1.14 -4.97 8.27
C VAL A 172 -0.22 -5.67 8.33
N ASP A 173 -0.79 -5.69 9.54
CA ASP A 173 -2.18 -6.10 9.74
C ASP A 173 -3.12 -4.96 9.31
N LEU A 174 -4.16 -5.32 8.54
CA LEU A 174 -5.05 -4.37 7.91
C LEU A 174 -6.43 -4.40 8.55
N PHE A 175 -7.01 -3.22 8.70
CA PHE A 175 -8.33 -2.96 9.28
C PHE A 175 -9.21 -2.21 8.28
N PRO A 176 -10.54 -2.37 8.35
CA PRO A 176 -11.45 -1.73 7.43
C PRO A 176 -11.48 -0.21 7.64
N TYR A 177 -11.50 0.54 6.54
CA TYR A 177 -11.70 1.98 6.46
C TYR A 177 -12.99 2.27 5.69
N ASP A 178 -13.64 3.37 6.07
CA ASP A 178 -14.79 3.99 5.41
C ASP A 178 -14.29 5.19 4.59
N ALA A 179 -14.70 5.31 3.32
CA ALA A 179 -14.22 6.39 2.46
C ALA A 179 -14.93 7.73 2.73
N GLY A 180 -16.05 7.73 3.46
CA GLY A 180 -16.84 8.90 3.77
C GLY A 180 -17.73 9.37 2.61
N THR A 181 -18.06 8.49 1.64
CA THR A 181 -18.78 8.83 0.41
C THR A 181 -20.13 8.13 0.26
N ASP A 182 -20.33 6.98 0.92
CA ASP A 182 -21.62 6.28 0.99
C ASP A 182 -21.99 5.91 2.44
N SER A 183 -23.16 6.37 2.89
CA SER A 183 -23.69 6.22 4.25
C SER A 183 -24.43 4.90 4.48
N GLY A 184 -24.23 3.88 3.64
CA GLY A 184 -24.76 2.54 3.85
C GLY A 184 -24.24 1.91 5.16
N PHE A 185 -25.13 1.31 5.96
CA PHE A 185 -24.74 0.74 7.26
C PHE A 185 -24.18 -0.69 7.17
N THR A 186 -24.52 -1.43 6.12
CA THR A 186 -24.25 -2.86 6.00
C THR A 186 -23.57 -3.19 4.69
N PHE A 187 -22.94 -4.37 4.62
CA PHE A 187 -22.24 -4.84 3.41
C PHE A 187 -23.08 -4.75 2.14
N SER A 188 -24.39 -5.02 2.25
CA SER A 188 -25.34 -5.06 1.13
C SER A 188 -26.35 -3.92 1.18
N SER A 189 -26.05 -2.83 1.87
CA SER A 189 -26.91 -1.64 1.86
C SER A 189 -27.02 -1.07 0.43
N PRO A 190 -28.19 -0.56 0.03
CA PRO A 190 -28.28 0.20 -1.22
C PRO A 190 -27.47 1.49 -1.09
N ASN A 191 -27.00 2.00 -2.24
CA ASN A 191 -26.21 3.22 -2.27
C ASN A 191 -26.96 4.40 -1.63
N PHE A 192 -26.29 5.14 -0.76
CA PHE A 192 -26.83 6.32 -0.10
C PHE A 192 -25.71 7.34 0.11
N ALA A 193 -25.55 8.27 -0.83
CA ALA A 193 -24.45 9.23 -0.82
C ALA A 193 -24.35 10.02 0.50
N THR A 194 -23.13 10.14 1.04
CA THR A 194 -22.82 10.96 2.21
C THR A 194 -22.74 12.43 1.78
N ILE A 195 -23.65 13.27 2.26
CA ILE A 195 -23.75 14.70 1.90
C ILE A 195 -23.88 15.54 3.18
N PRO A 196 -22.91 16.43 3.49
CA PRO A 196 -21.63 16.62 2.79
C PRO A 196 -20.73 15.39 2.87
N GLN A 197 -19.78 15.23 1.95
CA GLN A 197 -18.79 14.16 2.00
C GLN A 197 -18.03 14.22 3.35
N ASP A 198 -17.79 13.06 3.96
CA ASP A 198 -16.97 12.92 5.15
C ASP A 198 -15.53 12.52 4.78
N THR A 199 -14.60 12.59 5.73
CA THR A 199 -13.22 12.14 5.53
C THR A 199 -13.09 10.64 5.72
N VAL A 200 -12.00 10.06 5.21
CA VAL A 200 -11.66 8.65 5.45
C VAL A 200 -11.55 8.38 6.95
N THR A 201 -12.29 7.39 7.45
CA THR A 201 -12.26 7.00 8.86
C THR A 201 -12.02 5.51 9.04
N GLU A 202 -11.35 5.14 10.13
CA GLU A 202 -11.13 3.74 10.46
C GLU A 202 -12.41 3.15 11.08
N ILE A 203 -12.86 2.01 10.57
CA ILE A 203 -13.99 1.28 11.12
C ILE A 203 -13.49 0.37 12.23
N THR A 204 -14.07 0.54 13.42
CA THR A 204 -13.70 -0.22 14.63
C THR A 204 -14.88 -1.06 15.13
N CYS A 205 -14.63 -1.90 16.14
CA CYS A 205 -15.67 -2.71 16.76
C CYS A 205 -16.74 -1.89 17.49
N SER A 206 -16.46 -0.61 17.78
CA SER A 206 -17.31 0.29 18.58
C SER A 206 -17.78 1.53 17.82
N SER A 207 -17.16 1.87 16.69
CA SER A 207 -17.50 3.02 15.84
C SER A 207 -17.43 2.63 14.36
N PRO A 208 -18.48 2.88 13.56
CA PRO A 208 -19.71 3.59 13.93
C PRO A 208 -20.63 2.77 14.84
N SER A 209 -21.24 3.42 15.85
CA SER A 209 -21.91 2.79 16.99
C SER A 209 -23.41 2.52 16.77
N HIS A 210 -23.79 1.91 15.65
CA HIS A 210 -25.18 1.55 15.37
C HIS A 210 -25.36 0.02 15.37
N PRO A 211 -26.44 -0.54 15.98
CA PRO A 211 -26.65 -1.99 16.03
C PRO A 211 -26.63 -2.70 14.67
N ALA A 212 -27.07 -2.02 13.61
CA ALA A 212 -27.09 -2.56 12.26
C ALA A 212 -25.70 -2.59 11.59
N ASN A 213 -24.71 -1.81 12.05
CA ASN A 213 -23.42 -1.69 11.37
C ASN A 213 -22.69 -3.03 11.32
N SER A 214 -22.21 -3.40 10.14
CA SER A 214 -21.57 -4.71 9.88
C SER A 214 -20.43 -5.03 10.83
N PHE A 215 -19.60 -4.03 11.13
CA PHE A 215 -18.42 -4.18 12.00
C PHE A 215 -18.67 -3.76 13.46
N TYR A 216 -19.91 -3.51 13.86
CA TYR A 216 -20.23 -3.21 15.25
C TYR A 216 -20.33 -4.50 16.10
N TYR A 217 -19.29 -4.75 16.89
CA TYR A 217 -19.12 -5.89 17.79
C TYR A 217 -18.85 -5.40 19.23
N PRO A 218 -19.88 -4.99 19.99
CA PRO A 218 -19.73 -4.31 21.28
C PRO A 218 -19.08 -5.15 22.38
N LYS A 219 -18.93 -6.47 22.18
CA LYS A 219 -18.27 -7.39 23.12
C LYS A 219 -16.77 -7.53 22.86
N LEU A 220 -16.29 -7.08 21.70
CA LEU A 220 -14.86 -7.09 21.37
C LEU A 220 -14.20 -5.80 21.88
N LYS A 221 -12.92 -5.89 22.24
CA LYS A 221 -12.11 -4.71 22.54
C LYS A 221 -11.61 -4.04 21.26
N ASN A 222 -11.19 -4.86 20.30
CA ASN A 222 -10.71 -4.47 18.97
C ASN A 222 -11.23 -5.50 17.95
N LEU A 223 -11.37 -5.09 16.69
CA LEU A 223 -11.57 -6.06 15.61
C LEU A 223 -10.29 -6.91 15.44
N PRO A 224 -10.40 -8.20 15.08
CA PRO A 224 -9.26 -8.90 14.51
C PRO A 224 -8.87 -8.25 13.16
N PRO A 225 -7.63 -8.43 12.67
CA PRO A 225 -7.25 -8.00 11.34
C PRO A 225 -8.15 -8.66 10.28
N ILE A 226 -8.70 -7.86 9.37
CA ILE A 226 -9.55 -8.38 8.28
C ILE A 226 -8.71 -8.82 7.08
N ALA A 227 -7.49 -8.30 6.96
CA ALA A 227 -6.49 -8.74 6.01
C ALA A 227 -5.08 -8.52 6.59
N GLN A 228 -4.06 -8.97 5.87
CA GLN A 228 -2.67 -8.68 6.15
C GLN A 228 -1.93 -8.52 4.83
N VAL A 229 -0.95 -7.63 4.81
CA VAL A 229 -0.01 -7.51 3.69
C VAL A 229 1.40 -7.82 4.18
N THR A 230 2.15 -8.55 3.35
CA THR A 230 3.59 -8.76 3.56
C THR A 230 4.32 -8.34 2.30
N MET A 231 5.37 -7.54 2.45
CA MET A 231 6.27 -7.12 1.38
C MET A 231 7.63 -7.74 1.65
N VAL A 232 8.11 -8.60 0.74
CA VAL A 232 9.40 -9.29 0.87
C VAL A 232 10.32 -8.82 -0.23
N LYS A 233 11.51 -8.34 0.15
CA LYS A 233 12.52 -7.89 -0.81
C LYS A 233 13.01 -9.08 -1.64
N LEU A 234 12.98 -8.90 -2.96
CA LEU A 234 13.45 -9.91 -3.90
C LEU A 234 14.96 -9.86 -4.00
N LYS A 235 15.61 -11.01 -3.88
CA LYS A 235 17.06 -11.12 -4.10
C LYS A 235 17.36 -10.84 -5.57
N LYS A 236 18.33 -9.96 -5.84
CA LYS A 236 18.89 -9.81 -7.19
C LYS A 236 19.47 -11.17 -7.60
N ASN A 237 18.90 -11.80 -8.64
CA ASN A 237 19.57 -12.92 -9.29
C ASN A 237 20.89 -12.39 -9.85
N GLN A 238 22.02 -12.86 -9.31
CA GLN A 238 23.32 -12.66 -9.96
C GLN A 238 23.38 -13.54 -11.22
N LEU A 239 22.79 -13.09 -12.32
CA LEU A 239 23.04 -13.67 -13.64
C LEU A 239 23.37 -12.57 -14.64
N GLY A 240 24.66 -12.41 -14.88
CA GLY A 240 25.23 -11.53 -15.88
C GLY A 240 26.75 -11.57 -15.91
N TYR A 241 27.38 -12.72 -15.62
CA TYR A 241 28.77 -12.92 -16.03
C TYR A 241 28.78 -13.01 -17.57
N PRO A 242 29.61 -12.22 -18.27
CA PRO A 242 29.74 -12.36 -19.71
C PRO A 242 30.26 -13.78 -20.00
N ILE A 243 29.54 -14.52 -20.84
CA ILE A 243 30.03 -15.76 -21.43
C ILE A 243 31.35 -15.41 -22.14
N PRO A 244 32.51 -16.01 -21.79
CA PRO A 244 33.70 -15.86 -22.60
C PRO A 244 33.38 -16.43 -23.99
N SER A 245 33.50 -15.60 -25.02
CA SER A 245 33.43 -16.05 -26.40
C SER A 245 34.44 -17.18 -26.60
N LEU A 246 33.94 -18.40 -26.83
CA LEU A 246 34.77 -19.48 -27.35
C LEU A 246 35.13 -19.12 -28.79
N ASP A 247 36.37 -18.68 -28.99
CA ASP A 247 37.00 -18.59 -30.30
C ASP A 247 37.00 -19.99 -30.95
N VAL A 248 36.10 -20.19 -31.91
CA VAL A 248 36.13 -21.36 -32.78
C VAL A 248 36.95 -21.01 -34.03
N PRO A 249 38.12 -21.64 -34.25
CA PRO A 249 38.89 -21.40 -35.47
C PRO A 249 38.21 -22.04 -36.69
N PRO A 250 38.41 -21.50 -37.90
CA PRO A 250 37.72 -21.97 -39.09
C PRO A 250 38.30 -23.33 -39.52
N LYS A 251 37.46 -24.36 -39.53
CA LYS A 251 37.76 -25.58 -40.28
C LYS A 251 36.86 -25.64 -41.50
N SER A 252 37.49 -25.28 -42.62
CA SER A 252 37.19 -25.79 -43.95
C SER A 252 36.89 -27.28 -43.91
N ASN A 253 35.85 -27.71 -44.62
CA ASN A 253 35.92 -28.88 -45.51
C ASN A 253 34.72 -28.86 -46.45
N GLU A 254 35.02 -28.56 -47.72
CA GLU A 254 34.19 -28.92 -48.87
C GLU A 254 33.99 -30.44 -48.91
N ILE A 255 32.77 -30.88 -49.26
CA ILE A 255 32.56 -32.08 -50.09
C ILE A 255 31.46 -31.75 -51.08
N ILE A 256 31.87 -31.61 -52.33
CA ILE A 256 31.07 -31.73 -53.54
C ILE A 256 30.75 -33.23 -53.68
N ASP A 257 29.48 -33.59 -53.87
CA ASP A 257 29.19 -34.62 -54.87
C ASP A 257 27.76 -34.54 -55.41
N SER A 258 27.68 -34.89 -56.68
CA SER A 258 26.64 -34.52 -57.62
C SER A 258 25.85 -35.75 -58.10
N VAL A 259 24.62 -35.49 -58.56
CA VAL A 259 23.82 -36.24 -59.56
C VAL A 259 23.17 -37.57 -59.15
N SER A 260 21.85 -37.58 -59.02
CA SER A 260 20.88 -38.06 -60.05
C SER A 260 19.44 -37.76 -59.63
#